data_AF-A0A933NAM2-F1
#
_entry.id   AF-A0A933NAM2-F1
#
_cell.length_a   1.000
_cell.length_b   1.000
_cell.length_c   1.000
_cell.angle_alpha   90.00
_cell.angle_beta   90.00
_cell.angle_gamma   90.00
#
_symmetry.space_group_name_H-M   'P 1'
#
loop_
_entity.id
_entity.type
_entity.pdbx_description
1 polymer ?
#
loop_
_entity_poly.entity_id
_entity_poly.type
_entity_poly.pdbx_seq_one_letter_code
_entity_poly.pdbx_strand_id
1 'polypeptide(L)' 'MSRGNPSPKLAITVDAEVHRGIIEAASKDGVSISAWITNAARRALQLRDGLAAVQEWEDEQGPLTPDELAQARQRAHR' A
#
# COMPACT_ATOMS: atom_id res chain seq x y z
N MET A 1 13.80 -3.79 31.94
CA MET A 1 13.29 -3.89 30.56
C MET A 1 13.71 -2.64 29.82
N SER A 2 14.57 -2.76 28.79
CA SER A 2 14.88 -1.61 27.92
C SER A 2 13.60 -1.27 27.16
N ARG A 3 13.06 -0.06 27.35
CA ARG A 3 11.99 0.42 26.47
C ARG A 3 12.64 0.56 25.09
N GLY A 4 12.24 -0.30 24.14
CA GLY A 4 12.71 -0.21 22.76
C GLY A 4 12.60 1.23 22.25
N ASN A 5 13.51 1.62 21.34
CA ASN A 5 13.56 2.98 20.83
C ASN A 5 12.15 3.40 20.34
N PRO A 6 11.59 4.52 20.81
CA PRO A 6 10.26 4.93 20.38
C PRO A 6 10.23 5.10 18.86
N SER A 7 9.11 4.70 18.24
CA SER A 7 8.90 4.89 16.81
C SER A 7 9.09 6.39 16.46
N PRO A 8 9.77 6.70 15.34
CA PRO A 8 9.94 8.09 14.91
C PRO A 8 8.60 8.80 14.77
N LYS A 9 8.49 10.01 15.31
CA LYS A 9 7.28 10.84 15.15
C LYS A 9 7.36 11.59 13.83
N LEU A 10 6.31 11.45 13.02
CA LEU A 10 6.13 12.21 11.79
C LEU A 10 5.05 13.27 12.01
N ALA A 11 5.39 14.55 11.77
CA ALA A 11 4.43 15.65 11.75
C ALA A 11 4.18 16.05 10.30
N ILE A 12 2.92 15.96 9.86
CA ILE A 12 2.49 16.30 8.49
C ILE A 12 1.28 17.21 8.52
N THR A 13 1.21 18.11 7.54
CA THR A 13 -0.02 18.82 7.22
C THR A 13 -0.81 17.97 6.23
N VAL A 14 -2.09 17.75 6.51
CA VAL A 14 -3.00 17.00 5.65
C VAL A 14 -4.19 17.87 5.30
N ASP A 15 -4.76 17.64 4.12
CA ASP A 15 -6.02 18.28 3.72
C ASP A 15 -7.12 18.00 4.76
N ALA A 16 -8.02 18.97 4.96
CA ALA A 16 -9.04 18.90 6.02
C ALA A 16 -10.05 17.76 5.80
N GLU A 17 -10.38 17.45 4.54
CA GLU A 17 -11.25 16.32 4.20
C GLU A 17 -10.55 15.00 4.45
N VAL A 18 -9.29 14.89 4.02
CA VAL A 18 -8.46 13.70 4.28
C VAL A 18 -8.30 13.46 5.79
N HIS A 19 -8.07 14.52 6.58
CA HIS A 19 -7.98 14.42 8.03
C HIS A 19 -9.25 13.82 8.65
N ARG A 20 -10.45 14.29 8.24
CA ARG A 20 -11.72 13.72 8.70
C ARG A 20 -11.86 12.26 8.29
N GLY A 21 -11.53 11.94 7.04
CA GLY A 21 -11.58 10.58 6.52
C GLY A 21 -10.68 9.61 7.29
N ILE A 22 -9.46 10.03 7.66
CA ILE A 22 -8.54 9.24 8.48
C ILE A 22 -9.15 8.93 9.85
N ILE A 23 -9.71 9.94 10.52
CA ILE A 23 -10.32 9.76 11.85
C ILE A 23 -11.48 8.77 11.78
N GLU A 24 -12.36 8.95 10.79
CA GLU A 24 -13.53 8.08 10.60
C GLU A 24 -13.11 6.65 10.28
N ALA A 25 -12.15 6.46 9.37
CA ALA A 25 -11.68 5.14 8.97
C ALA A 25 -11.00 4.42 10.14
N ALA A 26 -10.11 5.10 10.87
CA ALA A 26 -9.47 4.53 12.05
C ALA A 26 -10.50 4.11 13.12
N SER A 27 -11.54 4.93 13.33
CA SER A 27 -12.65 4.60 14.25
C SER A 27 -13.46 3.40 13.78
N LYS A 28 -13.79 3.32 12.48
CA LYS A 28 -14.55 2.20 11.89
C LYS A 28 -13.76 0.89 11.97
N ASP A 29 -12.45 0.96 11.74
CA ASP A 29 -11.55 -0.19 11.77
C ASP A 29 -11.13 -0.58 13.19
N GLY A 30 -11.50 0.20 14.21
CA GLY A 30 -11.18 -0.07 15.62
C GLY A 30 -9.68 0.05 15.95
N VAL A 31 -8.93 0.88 15.23
CA VAL A 31 -7.48 1.06 15.39
C VAL A 31 -7.12 2.51 15.69
N SER A 32 -5.89 2.76 16.17
CA SER A 32 -5.40 4.13 16.33
C SER A 32 -5.16 4.79 14.97
N ILE A 33 -5.22 6.13 14.91
CA ILE A 33 -4.88 6.91 13.72
C ILE A 33 -3.48 6.58 13.20
N SER A 34 -2.50 6.46 14.11
CA SER A 34 -1.12 6.12 13.72
C SER A 34 -1.01 4.72 13.12
N ALA A 35 -1.74 3.73 13.65
CA ALA A 35 -1.78 2.39 13.09
C ALA A 35 -2.45 2.39 11.71
N TRP A 36 -3.56 3.10 11.56
CA TRP A 36 -4.28 3.23 10.30
C TRP A 36 -3.40 3.86 9.21
N ILE A 37 -2.77 5.02 9.50
CA ILE A 37 -1.86 5.70 8.57
C ILE A 37 -0.65 4.82 8.25
N THR A 38 -0.07 4.14 9.24
CA THR A 38 1.08 3.24 9.02
C THR A 38 0.72 2.11 8.06
N ASN A 39 -0.49 1.54 8.19
CA ASN A 39 -0.96 0.49 7.29
C ASN A 39 -1.22 1.03 5.88
N ALA A 40 -1.85 2.20 5.76
CA ALA A 40 -2.07 2.86 4.48
C ALA A 40 -0.74 3.17 3.77
N ALA A 41 0.23 3.73 4.49
CA ALA A 41 1.57 4.02 3.98
C ALA A 41 2.31 2.74 3.55
N ARG A 42 2.25 1.67 4.36
CA ARG A 42 2.84 0.37 4.02
C ARG A 42 2.26 -0.18 2.72
N ARG A 43 0.94 -0.12 2.55
CA ARG A 43 0.28 -0.59 1.33
C ARG A 43 0.67 0.24 0.12
N ALA A 44 0.72 1.57 0.25
CA ALA A 44 1.17 2.45 -0.83
C ALA A 44 2.62 2.16 -1.26
N LEU A 45 3.52 1.97 -0.30
CA LEU A 45 4.91 1.61 -0.58
C LEU A 45 5.03 0.24 -1.27
N GLN A 46 4.33 -0.77 -0.76
CA GLN A 46 4.33 -2.11 -1.37
C GLN A 46 3.80 -2.10 -2.81
N LEU A 47 2.76 -1.31 -3.09
CA LEU A 47 2.25 -1.15 -4.46
C LEU A 47 3.28 -0.50 -5.37
N ARG A 48 3.96 0.56 -4.89
CA ARG A 48 5.02 1.23 -5.65
C ARG A 48 6.16 0.27 -5.98
N ASP A 49 6.65 -0.46 -4.98
CA ASP A 49 7.76 -1.40 -5.14
C ASP A 49 7.34 -2.57 -6.06
N GLY A 50 6.10 -3.05 -5.95
CA GLY A 50 5.55 -4.09 -6.82
C GLY A 50 5.43 -3.64 -8.28
N LEU A 51 4.97 -2.41 -8.54
CA LEU A 51 4.91 -1.86 -9.90
C LEU A 51 6.30 -1.67 -10.50
N ALA A 52 7.27 -1.23 -9.70
CA ALA A 52 8.66 -1.13 -10.14
C ALA A 52 9.23 -2.51 -10.53
N ALA A 53 8.96 -3.55 -9.73
CA ALA A 53 9.37 -4.92 -10.05
C ALA A 53 8.69 -5.47 -11.32
N VAL A 54 7.43 -5.13 -11.57
CA VAL A 54 6.76 -5.49 -12.84
C VAL A 54 7.44 -4.81 -14.02
N GLN A 55 7.77 -3.52 -13.91
CA GLN A 55 8.47 -2.80 -14.97
C GLN A 55 9.85 -3.40 -15.27
N GLU A 56 10.63 -3.72 -14.23
CA GLU A 56 11.93 -4.38 -14.37
C GLU A 56 11.80 -5.71 -15.12
N TRP A 57 10.79 -6.51 -14.77
CA TRP A 57 10.50 -7.76 -15.48
C TRP A 57 10.09 -7.53 -16.94
N GLU A 58 9.25 -6.53 -17.23
CA GLU A 58 8.83 -6.21 -18.61
C GLU A 58 10.00 -5.70 -19.46
N ASP A 59 10.96 -4.99 -18.87
CA ASP A 59 12.18 -4.54 -19.56
C ASP A 59 13.07 -5.73 -19.95
N GLU A 60 13.09 -6.79 -19.14
CA GLU A 60 13.88 -8.01 -19.40
C GLU A 60 13.18 -8.99 -20.35
N GLN A 61 11.86 -9.16 -20.22
CA GLN A 61 11.11 -10.23 -20.89
C GLN A 61 10.20 -9.73 -22.02
N GLY A 62 9.94 -8.42 -22.08
CA GLY A 62 8.88 -7.83 -22.87
C GLY A 62 7.52 -7.86 -22.15
N PRO A 63 6.56 -7.01 -22.57
CA PRO A 63 5.23 -6.97 -21.98
C PRO A 63 4.46 -8.27 -22.26
N LEU A 64 3.57 -8.64 -21.34
CA LEU A 64 2.67 -9.78 -21.54
C LEU A 64 1.78 -9.56 -22.77
N THR A 65 1.68 -10.57 -23.62
CA THR A 65 0.79 -10.55 -24.78
C THR A 65 -0.69 -10.63 -24.35
N PRO A 66 -1.63 -10.20 -25.20
CA PRO A 66 -3.06 -10.31 -24.90
C PRO A 66 -3.52 -11.74 -24.56
N ASP A 67 -2.94 -12.75 -25.23
CA ASP A 67 -3.26 -14.17 -25.01
C ASP A 67 -2.75 -14.65 -23.64
N GLU A 68 -1.55 -14.24 -23.25
CA GLU A 68 -0.99 -14.55 -21.92
C GLU A 68 -1.80 -13.88 -20.80
N LEU A 69 -2.23 -12.63 -21.00
CA LEU A 69 -3.12 -11.93 -20.06
C LEU A 69 -4.48 -12.62 -19.93
N ALA A 70 -5.06 -13.09 -21.04
CA ALA A 70 -6.31 -13.84 -21.02
C ALA A 70 -6.19 -15.14 -20.21
N GLN A 71 -5.09 -15.88 -20.41
CA GLN A 71 -4.80 -17.09 -19.63
C GLN A 71 -4.57 -16.80 -18.14
N ALA A 72 -3.83 -15.73 -17.82
CA ALA A 72 -3.57 -15.33 -16.44
C ALA A 72 -4.87 -14.98 -15.70
N ARG A 73 -5.79 -14.24 -16.34
CA ARG A 73 -7.11 -13.90 -15.77
C ARG A 73 -7.94 -15.14 -15.49
N GLN A 74 -7.97 -16.11 -16.41
CA GLN A 74 -8.68 -17.38 -16.17
C GLN A 74 -8.15 -18.13 -14.96
N ARG A 75 -6.83 -18.10 -14.71
CA ARG A 75 -6.22 -18.73 -13.53
C ARG A 75 -6.51 -17.98 -12.24
N ALA A 76 -6.49 -16.65 -12.26
CA ALA A 76 -6.71 -15.81 -11.09
C ALA A 76 -8.16 -15.86 -10.55
N HIS A 77 -9.11 -16.26 -11.40
CA HIS A 77 -10.52 -16.45 -11.04
C HIS A 77 -10.88 -17.90 -10.64
N ARG A 78 -9.88 -18.78 -10.51
CA ARG A 78 -10.05 -20.17 -10.05
C ARG A 78 -9.71 -20.31 -8.58
#